data_AF-T0Y205-F1
#
_entry.id   AF-T0Y205-F1
#
_cell.length_a   1.000
_cell.length_b   1.000
_cell.length_c   1.000
_cell.angle_alpha   90.00
_cell.angle_beta   90.00
_cell.angle_gamma   90.00
#
_symmetry.space_group_name_H-M   'P 1'
#
loop_
_entity.id
_entity.type
_entity.pdbx_description
1 polymer ?
#
loop_
_entity_poly.entity_id
_entity_poly.type
_entity_poly.pdbx_seq_one_letter_code
_entity_poly.pdbx_strand_id
1 'polypeptide(L)'
;KNYLAVGFKIEFVMANGELSTYTPDFLVRTTAGAVWIVETKGREELDLPQKMARLRQWCEDATEAVKNDGGSAYHFVYVDQDGFENYKPTTFAGLVSVFREYQEGADGAH
;
A
#
# COMPACT_ATOMS: atom_id res chain seq x y z
N LYS A 1 -9.91 12.72 13.60
CA LYS A 1 -8.66 12.22 14.21
C LYS A 1 -7.54 12.47 13.20
N ASN A 2 -6.57 13.31 13.54
CA ASN A 2 -5.47 13.73 12.66
C ASN A 2 -4.48 12.58 12.47
N TYR A 3 -4.45 11.95 11.29
CA TYR A 3 -3.49 10.88 10.95
C TYR A 3 -2.04 11.39 10.92
N LEU A 4 -1.86 12.68 10.60
CA LEU A 4 -0.55 13.37 10.59
C LEU A 4 0.14 13.42 11.96
N ALA A 5 -0.61 13.30 13.07
CA ALA A 5 -0.06 13.42 14.42
C ALA A 5 0.68 12.15 14.90
N VAL A 6 0.60 11.04 14.16
CA VAL A 6 1.23 9.76 14.54
C VAL A 6 2.58 9.55 13.83
N GLY A 7 2.88 10.31 12.76
CA GLY A 7 4.16 10.22 12.07
C GLY A 7 4.43 8.86 11.42
N PHE A 8 3.39 8.13 11.00
CA PHE A 8 3.54 6.85 10.34
C PHE A 8 4.33 7.02 9.04
N LYS A 9 5.50 6.39 8.98
CA LYS A 9 6.39 6.35 7.83
C LYS A 9 6.87 4.93 7.60
N ILE A 10 7.12 4.59 6.36
CA ILE A 10 7.68 3.31 5.97
C ILE A 10 9.13 3.54 5.53
N GLU A 11 10.06 2.91 6.25
CA GLU A 11 11.48 2.86 5.91
C GLU A 11 11.74 1.84 4.81
N PHE A 12 12.40 2.25 3.73
CA PHE A 12 12.75 1.40 2.60
C PHE A 12 14.19 1.66 2.14
N VAL A 13 14.76 0.71 1.39
CA VAL A 13 16.07 0.85 0.76
C VAL A 13 15.88 1.36 -0.66
N MET A 14 16.49 2.49 -1.00
CA MET A 14 16.48 3.06 -2.35
C MET A 14 17.32 2.22 -3.32
N ALA A 15 17.18 2.45 -4.62
CA ALA A 15 17.94 1.73 -5.65
C ALA A 15 19.46 1.89 -5.51
N ASN A 16 19.94 2.99 -4.90
CA ASN A 16 21.35 3.23 -4.61
C ASN A 16 21.85 2.56 -3.32
N GLY A 17 21.00 1.82 -2.60
CA GLY A 17 21.33 1.12 -1.35
C GLY A 17 21.18 1.96 -0.08
N GLU A 18 20.84 3.25 -0.19
CA GLU A 18 20.63 4.11 0.98
C GLU A 18 19.22 3.93 1.58
N LEU A 19 19.10 4.21 2.88
CA LEU A 19 17.82 4.20 3.57
C LEU A 19 17.06 5.50 3.32
N SER A 20 15.75 5.38 3.12
CA SER A 20 14.84 6.51 3.01
C SER A 20 13.50 6.17 3.66
N THR A 21 12.64 7.18 3.82
CA THR A 21 11.29 7.03 4.36
C THR A 21 10.26 7.67 3.45
N TYR A 22 9.07 7.10 3.40
CA TYR A 22 7.92 7.78 2.81
C TYR A 22 6.69 7.70 3.72
N THR A 23 5.78 8.65 3.54
CA THR A 23 4.47 8.68 4.19
C THR A 23 3.43 8.29 3.15
N PRO A 24 2.63 7.23 3.37
CA PRO A 24 1.59 6.87 2.43
C PRO A 24 0.51 7.95 2.31
N ASP A 25 -0.14 8.03 1.15
CA ASP A 25 -1.15 9.06 0.88
C ASP A 25 -2.40 8.91 1.76
N PHE A 26 -2.94 7.68 1.87
CA PHE A 26 -4.12 7.42 2.70
C PHE A 26 -4.02 6.13 3.51
N LEU A 27 -4.68 6.15 4.68
CA LEU A 27 -5.05 4.94 5.40
C LEU A 27 -6.58 4.85 5.53
N VAL A 28 -7.13 3.79 4.98
CA VAL A 28 -8.57 3.53 4.91
C VAL A 28 -8.90 2.37 5.84
N ARG A 29 -9.92 2.52 6.69
CA ARG A 29 -10.47 1.41 7.46
C ARG A 29 -11.87 1.06 6.95
N THR A 30 -12.04 -0.17 6.52
CA THR A 30 -13.34 -0.68 6.04
C THR A 30 -14.29 -0.92 7.22
N THR A 31 -15.59 -1.02 6.95
CA THR A 31 -16.60 -1.39 7.95
C THR A 31 -16.40 -2.80 8.50
N ALA A 32 -15.79 -3.70 7.72
CA ALA A 32 -15.40 -5.04 8.14
C ALA A 32 -14.14 -5.06 9.04
N GLY A 33 -13.51 -3.90 9.29
CA GLY A 33 -12.37 -3.78 10.21
C GLY A 33 -10.99 -3.90 9.55
N ALA A 34 -10.89 -4.27 8.28
CA ALA A 34 -9.62 -4.30 7.56
C ALA A 34 -9.07 -2.88 7.32
N VAL A 35 -7.74 -2.74 7.41
CA VAL A 35 -7.01 -1.50 7.17
C VAL A 35 -6.28 -1.60 5.82
N TRP A 36 -6.39 -0.55 5.01
CA TRP A 36 -5.79 -0.44 3.70
C TRP A 36 -4.90 0.78 3.63
N ILE A 37 -3.68 0.59 3.17
CA ILE A 37 -2.76 1.67 2.80
C ILE A 37 -2.94 1.93 1.31
N VAL A 38 -3.30 3.15 0.94
CA VAL A 38 -3.49 3.54 -0.45
C VAL A 38 -2.34 4.45 -0.84
N GLU A 39 -1.59 4.04 -1.87
CA GLU A 39 -0.53 4.84 -2.47
C GLU A 39 -0.97 5.26 -3.87
N THR A 40 -1.00 6.56 -4.14
CA THR A 40 -1.36 7.12 -5.45
C THR A 40 -0.12 7.64 -6.16
N LYS A 41 -0.03 7.44 -7.48
CA LYS A 41 1.04 8.01 -8.29
C LYS A 41 0.52 8.56 -9.62
N GLY A 42 0.82 9.83 -9.86
CA GLY A 42 0.69 10.44 -11.20
C GLY A 42 1.88 10.19 -12.10
N ARG A 43 3.02 9.80 -11.54
CA ARG A 43 4.23 9.44 -12.27
C ARG A 43 5.00 8.38 -11.51
N GLU A 44 5.49 7.37 -12.22
CA GLU A 44 6.39 6.39 -11.66
C GLU A 44 7.76 6.99 -11.30
N GLU A 45 8.28 6.58 -10.15
CA GLU A 45 9.58 6.97 -9.64
C GLU A 45 10.53 5.76 -9.66
N LEU A 46 11.84 6.02 -9.79
CA LEU A 46 12.85 4.95 -9.86
C LEU A 46 12.76 3.94 -8.71
N ASP A 47 12.47 4.43 -7.50
CA ASP A 47 12.42 3.62 -6.29
C ASP A 47 11.03 3.03 -5.99
N LEU A 48 10.06 3.20 -6.89
CA LEU A 48 8.68 2.74 -6.68
C LEU A 48 8.61 1.22 -6.42
N PRO A 49 9.30 0.34 -7.18
CA PRO A 49 9.28 -1.09 -6.90
C PRO A 49 9.78 -1.44 -5.48
N GLN A 50 10.81 -0.75 -5.00
CA GLN A 50 11.36 -0.95 -3.65
C GLN A 50 10.39 -0.44 -2.57
N LYS A 51 9.75 0.71 -2.80
CA LYS A 51 8.70 1.23 -1.91
C LYS A 51 7.53 0.25 -1.80
N MET A 52 7.06 -0.29 -2.93
CA MET A 52 5.94 -1.23 -2.98
C MET A 52 6.29 -2.59 -2.38
N ALA A 53 7.50 -3.10 -2.64
CA ALA A 53 7.99 -4.32 -2.00
C ALA A 53 8.04 -4.18 -0.48
N ARG A 54 8.54 -3.03 0.01
CA ARG A 54 8.56 -2.75 1.44
C ARG A 54 7.17 -2.59 2.05
N LEU A 55 6.25 -1.94 1.34
CA LEU A 55 4.85 -1.78 1.75
C LEU A 55 4.16 -3.14 1.92
N ARG A 56 4.35 -4.04 0.94
CA ARG A 56 3.84 -5.41 1.00
C ARG A 56 4.34 -6.12 2.27
N GLN A 57 5.66 -6.12 2.48
CA GLN A 57 6.26 -6.74 3.66
C GLN A 57 5.69 -6.15 4.95
N TRP A 58 5.55 -4.82 5.01
CA TRP A 58 4.99 -4.17 6.19
C TRP A 58 3.54 -4.61 6.46
N CYS A 59 2.70 -4.74 5.42
CA CYS A 59 1.33 -5.23 5.57
C CYS A 59 1.27 -6.68 6.06
N GLU A 60 2.14 -7.54 5.55
CA GLU A 60 2.27 -8.94 5.98
C GLU A 60 2.69 -9.01 7.46
N ASP A 61 3.76 -8.31 7.83
CA ASP A 61 4.29 -8.27 9.19
C ASP A 61 3.25 -7.72 10.17
N ALA A 62 2.59 -6.60 9.82
CA ALA A 62 1.58 -5.96 10.67
C ALA A 62 0.35 -6.85 10.86
N THR A 63 -0.07 -7.58 9.81
CA THR A 63 -1.18 -8.53 9.90
C THR A 63 -0.83 -9.71 10.78
N GLU A 64 0.34 -10.31 10.59
CA GLU A 64 0.76 -11.47 11.39
C GLU A 64 0.95 -11.10 12.86
N ALA A 65 1.52 -9.92 13.15
CA ALA A 65 1.75 -9.44 14.51
C ALA A 65 0.48 -9.31 15.35
N VAL A 66 -0.67 -9.01 14.72
CA VAL A 66 -1.95 -8.79 15.44
C VAL A 66 -2.93 -9.95 15.30
N LYS A 67 -2.56 -11.00 14.56
CA LYS A 67 -3.44 -12.12 14.20
C LYS A 67 -4.00 -12.86 15.41
N ASN A 68 -3.19 -13.04 16.45
CA ASN A 68 -3.61 -13.73 17.67
C ASN A 68 -4.41 -12.84 18.64
N ASP A 69 -4.36 -11.53 18.45
CA ASP A 69 -5.03 -10.53 19.29
C ASP A 69 -6.37 -10.07 18.69
N GLY A 70 -6.82 -10.69 17.59
CA GLY A 70 -8.03 -10.30 16.87
C GLY A 70 -7.92 -8.92 16.21
N GLY A 71 -6.70 -8.46 15.93
CA GLY A 71 -6.46 -7.17 15.30
C GLY A 71 -6.83 -7.14 13.82
N SER A 72 -6.77 -5.93 13.24
CA SER A 72 -7.08 -5.70 11.83
C SER A 72 -6.09 -6.39 10.90
N ALA A 73 -6.58 -7.02 9.83
CA ALA A 73 -5.75 -7.33 8.68
C ALA A 73 -5.34 -6.05 7.95
N TYR A 74 -4.08 -6.00 7.51
CA TYR A 74 -3.49 -4.90 6.76
C TYR A 74 -3.26 -5.30 5.32
N HIS A 75 -3.68 -4.42 4.41
CA HIS A 75 -3.49 -4.57 2.98
C HIS A 75 -3.02 -3.25 2.38
N PHE A 76 -2.64 -3.28 1.11
CA PHE A 76 -2.35 -2.07 0.38
C PHE A 76 -2.88 -2.13 -1.05
N VAL A 77 -3.01 -0.96 -1.66
CA VAL A 77 -3.35 -0.81 -3.07
C VAL A 77 -2.55 0.34 -3.66
N TYR A 78 -1.88 0.06 -4.79
CA TYR A 78 -1.20 1.03 -5.61
C TYR A 78 -2.15 1.52 -6.70
N VAL A 79 -2.32 2.82 -6.82
CA VAL A 79 -3.25 3.44 -7.79
C VAL A 79 -2.47 4.39 -8.67
N ASP A 80 -2.14 3.96 -9.87
CA ASP A 80 -1.57 4.83 -10.90
C ASP A 80 -2.68 5.67 -11.57
N GLN A 81 -2.30 6.86 -12.03
CA GLN A 81 -3.23 7.79 -12.66
C GLN A 81 -3.87 7.22 -13.92
N ASP A 82 -3.09 6.58 -14.79
CA ASP A 82 -3.58 6.05 -16.07
C ASP A 82 -4.64 4.95 -15.83
N GLY A 83 -4.37 4.03 -14.92
CA GLY A 83 -5.33 3.03 -14.46
C GLY A 83 -6.59 3.67 -13.88
N PHE A 84 -6.45 4.72 -13.06
CA PHE A 84 -7.61 5.36 -12.43
C PHE A 84 -8.49 6.06 -13.46
N GLU A 85 -7.89 6.74 -14.43
CA GLU A 85 -8.59 7.40 -15.53
C GLU A 85 -9.27 6.40 -16.48
N ASN A 86 -8.71 5.20 -16.66
CA ASN A 86 -9.28 4.16 -17.51
C ASN A 86 -10.45 3.42 -16.83
N TYR A 87 -10.30 3.01 -15.57
CA TYR A 87 -11.28 2.16 -14.89
C TYR A 87 -12.33 2.93 -14.07
N LYS A 88 -12.00 4.14 -13.58
CA LYS A 88 -12.89 5.04 -12.81
C LYS A 88 -13.77 4.34 -11.76
N PRO A 89 -13.18 3.54 -10.85
CA PRO A 89 -13.96 2.82 -9.85
C PRO A 89 -14.75 3.79 -8.95
N THR A 90 -16.02 3.50 -8.73
CA THR A 90 -16.92 4.34 -7.89
C THR A 90 -17.10 3.79 -6.48
N THR A 91 -16.51 2.62 -6.18
CA THR A 91 -16.55 1.99 -4.86
C THR A 91 -15.14 1.57 -4.46
N PHE A 92 -14.87 1.55 -3.15
CA PHE A 92 -13.57 1.11 -2.65
C PHE A 92 -13.30 -0.36 -2.97
N ALA A 93 -14.33 -1.21 -2.90
CA ALA A 93 -14.21 -2.61 -3.32
C ALA A 93 -13.86 -2.75 -4.81
N GLY A 94 -14.46 -1.92 -5.67
CA GLY A 94 -14.12 -1.83 -7.09
C GLY A 94 -12.67 -1.41 -7.30
N LEU A 95 -12.22 -0.37 -6.58
CA LEU A 95 -10.82 0.08 -6.60
C LEU A 95 -9.86 -1.05 -6.22
N VAL A 96 -10.09 -1.73 -5.10
CA VAL A 96 -9.26 -2.86 -4.67
C VAL A 96 -9.29 -4.03 -5.68
N SER A 97 -10.41 -4.25 -6.36
CA SER A 97 -10.52 -5.34 -7.34
C SER A 97 -9.72 -5.10 -8.63
N VAL A 98 -9.64 -3.84 -9.06
CA VAL A 98 -8.99 -3.42 -10.32
C VAL A 98 -7.48 -3.25 -10.13
N PHE A 99 -7.06 -2.63 -9.03
CA PHE A 99 -5.67 -2.30 -8.79
C PHE A 99 -4.99 -3.41 -8.00
N ARG A 100 -4.29 -4.29 -8.72
CA ARG A 100 -3.63 -5.48 -8.17
C ARG A 100 -2.12 -5.48 -8.30
N GLU A 101 -1.56 -4.50 -9.00
CA GLU A 101 -0.12 -4.41 -9.19
C GLU A 101 0.61 -4.38 -7.83
N TYR A 102 1.76 -5.04 -7.79
CA TYR A 102 2.57 -5.25 -6.61
C TYR A 102 1.94 -6.10 -5.49
N GLN A 103 0.68 -6.56 -5.55
CA GLN A 103 0.11 -7.37 -4.47
C GLN A 103 0.63 -8.82 -4.45
N GLU A 104 1.17 -9.30 -5.56
CA GLU A 104 1.72 -10.65 -5.68
C GLU A 104 3.24 -10.64 -5.47
N GLY A 105 3.79 -11.76 -4.98
CA GLY A 105 5.23 -11.94 -4.81
C GLY A 105 5.98 -11.88 -6.15
N ALA A 106 7.31 -11.88 -6.11
CA ALA A 106 8.18 -11.74 -7.29
C ALA A 106 7.98 -12.80 -8.41
N ASP A 107 7.08 -13.78 -8.22
CA ASP A 107 6.76 -14.83 -9.17
C ASP A 107 5.63 -14.46 -10.17
N GLY A 108 5.03 -13.26 -10.07
CA GLY A 108 3.87 -12.85 -10.87
C GLY A 108 4.13 -11.96 -12.09
N ALA A 109 5.39 -11.72 -12.47
CA ALA A 109 5.70 -10.93 -13.66
C ALA A 109 5.69 -11.82 -14.92
N HIS A 110 4.59 -11.78 -15.67
CA HIS A 110 4.50 -12.26 -17.06
C HIS A 110 4.29 -11.08 -18.01
#